data_AF-A0A658NP05-F1
#
_entry.id   AF-A0A658NP05-F1
#
_cell.length_a   1.000
_cell.length_b   1.000
_cell.length_c   1.000
_cell.angle_alpha   90.00
_cell.angle_beta   90.00
_cell.angle_gamma   90.00
#
_symmetry.space_group_name_H-M   'P 1'
#
loop_
_entity.id
_entity.type
_entity.pdbx_description
1 polymer ?
#
loop_
_entity_poly.entity_id
_entity_poly.type
_entity_poly.pdbx_seq_one_letter_code
_entity_poly.pdbx_strand_id
1 'polypeptide(L)'
;IESVSQTGGHLSSNLGTVELTIALHAVFNTQEDRLVWDVGHQCYPHKVLTGRREGMNKLRMRHGVAGFPKRCESPYDTFGVGHSSTSIS
;
A
#
# COMPACT_ATOMS: atom_id res chain seq x y z
N ILE A 1 6.28 -10.61 -5.38
CA ILE A 1 7.17 -10.60 -6.58
C ILE A 1 6.40 -11.06 -7.80
N GLU A 2 5.83 -12.26 -7.79
CA GLU A 2 5.04 -12.83 -8.90
C GLU A 2 3.93 -11.92 -9.43
N SER A 3 3.08 -11.35 -8.56
CA SER A 3 1.97 -10.49 -9.04
C SER A 3 2.47 -9.20 -9.73
N VAL A 4 3.55 -8.61 -9.23
CA VAL A 4 4.12 -7.37 -9.77
C VAL A 4 4.87 -7.63 -11.08
N SER A 5 5.46 -8.82 -11.26
CA SER A 5 6.09 -9.18 -12.54
C SER A 5 5.09 -9.32 -13.68
N GLN A 6 3.84 -9.71 -13.38
CA GLN A 6 2.77 -9.85 -14.36
C GLN A 6 2.02 -8.54 -14.64
N THR A 7 1.80 -7.72 -13.60
CA THR A 7 0.97 -6.49 -13.69
C THR A 7 1.79 -5.21 -13.86
N GLY A 8 3.11 -5.29 -13.68
CA GLY A 8 3.99 -4.14 -13.58
C GLY A 8 3.84 -3.37 -12.26
N GLY A 9 4.51 -2.23 -12.16
CA GLY A 9 4.48 -1.38 -10.96
C GLY A 9 5.80 -1.34 -10.21
N HIS A 10 5.76 -0.85 -8.97
CA HIS A 10 6.96 -0.41 -8.27
C HIS A 10 7.59 -1.55 -7.45
N LEU A 11 8.37 -2.43 -8.07
CA LEU A 11 8.90 -3.60 -7.35
C LEU A 11 9.92 -3.24 -6.26
N SER A 12 10.95 -2.45 -6.59
CA SER A 12 12.08 -2.17 -5.70
C SER A 12 11.67 -1.43 -4.42
N SER A 13 10.85 -0.39 -4.54
CA SER A 13 10.35 0.39 -3.40
C SER A 13 9.58 -0.47 -2.40
N ASN A 14 8.83 -1.47 -2.88
CA ASN A 14 8.06 -2.36 -2.03
C ASN A 14 8.89 -3.46 -1.37
N LEU A 15 9.96 -3.92 -2.02
CA LEU A 15 10.90 -4.83 -1.38
C LEU A 15 11.66 -4.15 -0.24
N GLY A 16 11.97 -2.85 -0.37
CA GLY A 16 12.65 -2.08 0.67
C GLY A 16 11.79 -1.70 1.88
N THR A 17 10.48 -1.95 1.86
CA THR A 17 9.57 -1.59 2.96
C THR A 17 8.90 -2.78 3.64
N VAL A 18 9.19 -4.02 3.24
CA VAL A 18 8.52 -5.21 3.78
C VAL A 18 8.63 -5.27 5.31
N GLU A 19 9.84 -5.22 5.84
CA GLU A 19 10.10 -5.35 7.28
C GLU A 19 9.53 -4.16 8.06
N LEU A 20 9.68 -2.95 7.53
CA LEU A 20 9.10 -1.74 8.13
C LEU A 20 7.58 -1.84 8.21
N THR A 21 6.94 -2.26 7.13
CA THR A 21 5.48 -2.42 7.09
C THR A 21 5.01 -3.47 8.10
N ILE A 22 5.70 -4.61 8.21
CA ILE A 22 5.37 -5.63 9.21
C ILE A 22 5.51 -5.06 10.62
N ALA A 23 6.62 -4.38 10.92
CA ALA A 23 6.85 -3.79 12.24
C ALA A 23 5.77 -2.76 12.61
N LEU A 24 5.40 -1.87 11.69
CA LEU A 24 4.35 -0.88 11.92
C LEU A 24 3.00 -1.54 12.22
N HIS A 25 2.59 -2.54 11.45
CA HIS A 25 1.33 -3.26 11.69
C HIS A 25 1.35 -4.18 12.91
N ALA A 26 2.54 -4.58 13.38
CA ALA A 26 2.66 -5.36 14.61
C ALA A 26 2.62 -4.49 15.87
N VAL A 27 3.08 -3.24 15.78
CA VAL A 27 3.19 -2.32 16.92
C VAL A 27 1.96 -1.40 17.05
N PHE A 28 1.41 -0.93 15.94
CA PHE A 28 0.27 -0.01 15.93
C PHE A 28 -1.04 -0.73 15.63
N ASN A 29 -2.14 -0.27 16.24
CA ASN A 29 -3.47 -0.74 15.91
C ASN A 29 -4.02 0.06 14.73
N THR A 30 -3.65 -0.32 13.51
CA THR A 30 -3.97 0.47 12.30
C THR A 30 -5.46 0.51 11.91
N GLN A 31 -6.35 -0.11 12.70
CA GLN A 31 -7.80 0.12 12.59
C GLN A 31 -8.20 1.46 13.19
N GLU A 32 -7.47 1.90 14.22
CA GLU A 32 -7.71 3.16 14.96
C GLU A 32 -6.59 4.17 14.67
N ASP A 33 -5.34 3.69 14.70
CA ASP A 33 -4.14 4.49 14.45
C ASP A 33 -4.00 4.82 12.96
N ARG A 34 -3.67 6.09 12.67
CA ARG A 34 -3.52 6.55 11.30
C ARG A 34 -2.10 6.33 10.79
N LEU A 35 -1.96 5.38 9.86
CA LEU A 35 -0.72 5.17 9.11
C LEU A 35 -0.80 5.84 7.73
N VAL A 36 0.15 6.74 7.44
CA VAL A 36 0.23 7.49 6.18
C VAL A 36 1.49 7.07 5.40
N TRP A 37 1.33 6.83 4.11
CA TRP A 37 2.43 6.56 3.18
C TRP A 37 2.57 7.72 2.19
N ASP A 38 3.72 8.41 2.19
CA ASP A 38 3.99 9.47 1.20
C ASP A 38 4.22 8.88 -0.20
N VAL A 39 3.68 9.52 -1.26
CA VAL A 39 3.51 8.99 -2.63
C VAL A 39 2.67 7.72 -2.68
N GLY A 40 3.03 6.70 -1.90
CA GLY A 40 2.30 5.44 -1.75
C GLY A 40 2.81 4.30 -2.63
N HIS A 41 3.83 4.51 -3.45
CA HIS A 41 4.35 3.46 -4.34
C HIS A 41 5.07 2.32 -3.61
N GLN A 42 5.31 2.46 -2.31
CA GLN A 42 5.97 1.52 -1.40
C GLN A 42 5.00 0.82 -0.43
N CYS A 43 3.69 0.87 -0.71
CA CYS A 43 2.64 0.37 0.19
C CYS A 43 2.06 -1.01 -0.19
N TYR A 44 2.60 -1.75 -1.17
CA TYR A 44 2.07 -3.06 -1.54
C TYR A 44 2.09 -4.07 -0.38
N PRO A 45 3.15 -4.16 0.45
CA PRO A 45 3.09 -4.98 1.67
C PRO A 45 1.95 -4.55 2.59
N HIS A 46 1.70 -3.25 2.72
CA HIS A 46 0.61 -2.71 3.54
C HIS A 46 -0.75 -3.17 3.00
N LYS A 47 -0.97 -3.08 1.67
CA LYS A 47 -2.19 -3.58 1.03
C LYS A 47 -2.38 -5.08 1.25
N VAL A 48 -1.31 -5.87 1.15
CA VAL A 48 -1.34 -7.32 1.40
C VAL A 48 -1.75 -7.64 2.84
N LEU A 49 -1.13 -6.99 3.84
CA LEU A 49 -1.43 -7.23 5.26
C LEU A 49 -2.82 -6.75 5.67
N THR A 50 -3.41 -5.81 4.93
CA THR A 50 -4.73 -5.23 5.20
C THR A 50 -5.83 -5.83 4.31
N GLY A 51 -5.72 -7.14 4.03
CA GLY A 51 -6.80 -7.93 3.43
C GLY A 51 -6.86 -7.92 1.89
N ARG A 52 -5.90 -7.31 1.19
CA ARG A 52 -5.95 -7.18 -0.28
C ARG A 52 -5.01 -8.12 -1.02
N ARG A 53 -4.47 -9.15 -0.35
CA ARG A 53 -3.53 -10.12 -0.94
C ARG A 53 -4.06 -10.75 -2.24
N GLU A 54 -5.30 -11.23 -2.23
CA GLU A 54 -5.90 -11.91 -3.39
C GLU A 54 -6.08 -10.98 -4.60
N GLY A 55 -6.34 -9.69 -4.36
CA GLY A 55 -6.53 -8.69 -5.42
C GLY A 55 -5.24 -8.19 -6.08
N MET A 56 -4.07 -8.54 -5.55
CA MET A 56 -2.77 -8.08 -6.08
C MET A 56 -2.47 -8.61 -7.48
N ASN A 57 -3.14 -9.69 -7.92
CA ASN A 57 -3.06 -10.17 -9.31
C ASN A 57 -3.71 -9.21 -10.33
N LYS A 58 -4.53 -8.26 -9.87
CA LYS A 58 -5.16 -7.21 -10.69
C LYS A 58 -4.65 -5.80 -10.31
N LEU A 59 -3.48 -5.72 -9.70
CA LEU A 59 -2.87 -4.46 -9.31
C LEU A 59 -2.77 -3.48 -10.50
N ARG A 60 -3.19 -2.23 -10.28
CA ARG A 60 -3.23 -1.13 -11.27
C ARG A 60 -4.13 -1.36 -12.49
N MET A 61 -4.91 -2.44 -12.50
CA MET A 61 -5.88 -2.70 -13.56
C MET A 61 -7.20 -1.99 -13.26
N ARG A 62 -8.02 -1.80 -14.29
CA ARG A 62 -9.39 -1.29 -14.14
C ARG A 62 -10.16 -2.24 -13.21
N HIS A 63 -10.85 -1.68 -12.20
CA HIS A 63 -11.55 -2.42 -11.14
C HIS A 63 -10.66 -3.34 -10.29
N GLY A 64 -9.34 -3.17 -10.35
CA GLY A 64 -8.38 -3.87 -9.49
C GLY A 64 -7.87 -2.99 -8.35
N VAL A 65 -6.89 -3.53 -7.61
CA VAL A 65 -6.24 -2.82 -6.49
C VAL A 65 -5.44 -1.63 -7.02
N ALA A 66 -5.59 -0.46 -6.41
CA ALA A 66 -4.85 0.74 -6.81
C ALA A 66 -3.35 0.61 -6.53
N GLY A 67 -2.53 1.27 -7.35
CA GLY A 67 -1.06 1.31 -7.17
C GLY A 67 -0.59 2.18 -6.01
N PHE A 68 -1.51 2.93 -5.38
CA PHE A 68 -1.26 3.84 -4.28
C PHE A 68 -2.40 3.71 -3.25
N PRO A 69 -2.22 4.16 -2.00
CA PRO A 69 -3.31 4.26 -1.03
C PRO A 69 -4.48 5.08 -1.57
N LYS A 70 -5.68 4.52 -1.45
CA LYS A 70 -6.93 5.13 -1.90
C LYS A 70 -7.98 4.96 -0.82
N ARG A 71 -8.41 6.07 -0.20
CA ARG A 71 -9.36 6.08 0.94
C ARG A 71 -10.65 5.27 0.71
N CYS A 72 -11.17 5.27 -0.52
CA CYS A 72 -12.39 4.51 -0.85
C CYS A 72 -12.13 3.03 -1.14
N GLU A 73 -10.88 2.58 -1.17
CA GLU A 73 -10.51 1.17 -1.39
C GLU A 73 -10.40 0.40 -0.06
N SER A 74 -9.94 1.06 1.00
CA SER A 74 -9.70 0.41 2.29
C SER A 74 -9.73 1.42 3.44
N PRO A 75 -10.29 1.07 4.61
CA PRO A 75 -10.21 1.91 5.80
C PRO A 75 -8.77 2.13 6.28
N TYR A 76 -7.84 1.23 5.92
CA TYR A 76 -6.42 1.35 6.28
C TYR A 76 -5.65 2.34 5.38
N ASP A 77 -6.22 2.75 4.25
CA ASP A 77 -5.64 3.76 3.37
C ASP A 77 -6.06 5.15 3.86
N THR A 78 -5.51 5.59 4.99
CA THR A 78 -6.01 6.77 5.74
C THR A 78 -5.85 8.11 5.03
N PHE A 79 -4.95 8.17 4.04
CA PHE A 79 -4.69 9.35 3.23
C PHE A 79 -4.54 8.96 1.75
N GLY A 80 -5.20 9.71 0.86
CA GLY A 80 -5.11 9.49 -0.58
C GLY A 80 -3.91 10.21 -1.15
N VAL A 81 -3.04 9.50 -1.86
CA VAL A 81 -1.76 10.03 -2.34
C VAL A 81 -1.50 9.72 -3.81
N GLY A 82 -0.46 10.36 -4.35
CA GLY A 82 0.09 10.15 -5.68
C GLY A 82 1.25 11.10 -5.96
N HIS A 83 1.12 12.35 -5.51
CA HIS A 83 2.23 13.30 -5.44
C HIS A 83 3.03 13.13 -4.14
N SER A 84 4.31 13.46 -4.21
CA SER A 84 5.23 13.40 -3.06
C SER A 84 5.05 14.58 -2.12
N SER A 85 5.58 14.43 -0.90
CA SER A 85 5.74 15.49 0.09
C SER A 85 4.42 16.05 0.62
N THR A 86 3.40 15.19 0.68
CA THR A 86 2.05 15.54 1.17
C THR A 86 1.71 14.87 2.50
N SER A 87 2.59 14.01 3.03
CA SER A 87 2.39 13.27 4.28
C SER A 87 2.54 14.11 5.55
N ILE A 88 3.38 15.14 5.53
CA ILE A 88 3.67 16.04 6.66
C ILE A 88 3.31 17.45 6.18
N SER A 89 2.08 17.88 6.44
CA SER A 89 1.57 19.21 6.06
C SER A 89 0.61 19.72 7.12
#